data_AF-A0A833E380-F1
#
_entry.id   AF-A0A833E380-F1
#
_cell.length_a   1.000
_cell.length_b   1.000
_cell.length_c   1.000
_cell.angle_alpha   90.00
_cell.angle_beta   90.00
_cell.angle_gamma   90.00
#
_symmetry.space_group_name_H-M   'P 1'
#
loop_
_entity.id
_entity.type
_entity.pdbx_description
1 polymer ?
#
loop_
_entity_poly.entity_id
_entity_poly.type
_entity_poly.pdbx_seq_one_letter_code
_entity_poly.pdbx_strand_id
1 'polypeptide(L)' 'IRSIIKASDLLKCKDLLVITWDYEGREEFKGKRIKFIPLWRWLLKISS' A
#
# COMPACT_ATOMS: atom_id res chain seq x y z
N ILE A 1 8.54 3.44 5.79
CA ILE A 1 8.91 2.85 4.47
C ILE A 1 9.86 1.66 4.59
N ARG A 2 11.02 1.74 5.28
CA ARG A 2 12.00 0.62 5.35
C ARG A 2 11.42 -0.72 5.84
N SER A 3 10.56 -0.71 6.85
CA SER A 3 9.89 -1.91 7.39
C SER A 3 8.98 -2.59 6.36
N ILE A 4 8.20 -1.80 5.61
CA ILE A 4 7.30 -2.26 4.55
C ILE A 4 8.06 -2.90 3.39
N ILE A 5 9.22 -2.34 3.01
CA ILE A 5 10.06 -2.90 1.95
C ILE A 5 10.64 -4.25 2.39
N LYS A 6 11.13 -4.35 3.64
CA LYS A 6 11.63 -5.61 4.19
C LYS A 6 10.54 -6.68 4.23
N ALA A 7 9.32 -6.32 4.67
CA ALA A 7 8.18 -7.23 4.65
C ALA A 7 7.82 -7.68 3.22
N SER A 8 7.82 -6.77 2.26
CA SER A 8 7.58 -7.07 0.84
C SER A 8 8.62 -8.05 0.27
N ASP A 9 9.90 -7.87 0.58
CA ASP A 9 10.96 -8.80 0.16
C ASP A 9 10.78 -10.19 0.77
N LEU A 10 10.48 -10.26 2.08
CA LEU A 10 10.27 -11.52 2.78
C LEU A 10 9.03 -12.28 2.27
N LEU A 11 7.94 -11.56 2.02
CA LEU A 11 6.66 -12.13 1.57
C LEU A 11 6.58 -12.26 0.05
N LYS A 12 7.63 -11.86 -0.69
CA LYS A 12 7.68 -11.82 -2.16
C LYS A 12 6.48 -11.11 -2.81
N CYS A 13 5.94 -10.10 -2.14
CA CYS A 13 4.80 -9.33 -2.62
C CYS A 13 5.28 -8.13 -3.44
N LYS A 14 4.85 -8.04 -4.71
CA LYS A 14 5.24 -6.96 -5.64
C LYS A 14 4.42 -5.69 -5.45
N ASP A 15 3.14 -5.83 -5.10
CA ASP A 15 2.22 -4.71 -4.92
C ASP A 15 2.05 -4.38 -3.44
N LEU A 16 2.48 -3.18 -3.05
CA LEU A 16 2.38 -2.72 -1.68
C LEU A 16 1.18 -1.79 -1.52
N LEU A 17 0.24 -2.16 -0.67
CA LEU A 17 -0.91 -1.34 -0.30
C LEU A 17 -0.80 -0.96 1.19
N VAL A 18 -0.90 0.33 1.48
CA VAL A 18 -0.95 0.88 2.83
C VAL A 18 -2.32 1.53 3.01
N ILE A 19 -3.06 1.06 4.01
CA ILE A 19 -4.34 1.65 4.38
C ILE A 19 -4.07 2.73 5.43
N THR A 20 -4.58 3.93 5.20
CA THR A 20 -4.40 5.11 6.05
C THR A 20 -5.76 5.63 6.51
N TRP A 21 -5.79 6.61 7.42
CA TRP A 21 -7.07 7.23 7.82
C TRP A 21 -7.67 8.09 6.70
N ASP A 22 -6.88 8.99 6.13
CA ASP A 22 -7.31 9.98 5.13
C ASP A 22 -6.30 10.21 3.99
N TYR A 23 -5.05 9.77 4.15
CA TYR A 23 -4.00 10.00 3.16
C TYR A 23 -4.13 9.11 1.92
N GLU A 24 -4.23 9.73 0.74
CA GLU A 24 -4.16 9.05 -0.55
C GLU A 24 -2.88 9.43 -1.28
N GLY A 25 -2.17 8.43 -1.82
CA GLY A 25 -0.88 8.68 -2.46
C GLY A 25 -0.32 7.48 -3.20
N ARG A 26 0.73 7.74 -3.98
CA ARG A 26 1.54 6.70 -4.62
C ARG A 26 3.00 7.09 -4.52
N GLU A 27 3.82 6.14 -4.12
CA GLU A 27 5.27 6.30 -4.08
C GLU A 27 5.93 5.15 -4.81
N GLU A 28 7.06 5.41 -5.46
CA GLU A 28 7.90 4.38 -6.04
C GLU A 28 9.24 4.37 -5.31
N PHE A 29 9.63 3.20 -4.80
CA PHE A 29 10.87 3.04 -4.06
C PHE A 29 11.57 1.76 -4.51
N LYS A 30 12.79 1.89 -5.03
CA LYS A 30 13.61 0.75 -5.54
C LYS A 30 12.84 -0.14 -6.53
N GLY A 31 12.07 0.47 -7.44
CA GLY A 31 11.27 -0.24 -8.44
C GLY A 31 10.01 -0.93 -7.90
N LYS A 32 9.68 -0.75 -6.61
CA LYS A 32 8.43 -1.21 -6.01
C LYS A 32 7.47 -0.04 -5.87
N ARG A 33 6.21 -0.26 -6.25
CA ARG A 33 5.16 0.74 -6.13
C ARG A 33 4.39 0.52 -4.83
N ILE A 34 4.27 1.58 -4.05
CA ILE A 34 3.52 1.64 -2.81
C ILE A 34 2.31 2.53 -3.04
N LYS A 35 1.13 1.98 -2.83
CA LYS A 35 -0.14 2.71 -2.92
C LYS A 35 -0.66 2.97 -1.52
N PHE A 36 -1.02 4.21 -1.25
CA PHE A 36 -1.68 4.62 -0.03
C PHE A 36 -3.15 4.88 -0.34
N ILE A 37 -4.05 4.21 0.38
CA ILE A 37 -5.49 4.36 0.21
C ILE A 37 -6.12 4.66 1.58
N PRO A 38 -7.00 5.67 1.66
CA PRO A 38 -7.80 5.91 2.86
C PRO A 38 -8.72 4.72 3.18
N LEU A 39 -8.87 4.37 4.45
CA LEU A 39 -9.66 3.24 4.93
C LEU A 39 -11.08 3.25 4.36
N TRP A 40 -11.74 4.40 4.38
CA TRP A 40 -13.11 4.53 3.86
C TRP A 40 -13.18 4.19 2.37
N ARG A 41 -12.19 4.60 1.55
CA ARG A 41 -12.14 4.24 0.12
C ARG A 41 -11.91 2.74 -0.09
N TRP A 42 -11.10 2.13 0.78
CA TRP A 42 -10.86 0.69 0.73
C TRP A 42 -12.13 -0.09 1.08
N LEU A 43 -12.83 0.30 2.13
CA LEU A 43 -14.09 -0.32 2.55
C LEU A 43 -15.17 -0.22 1.47
N LEU A 44 -15.35 0.96 0.85
CA LEU A 44 -16.33 1.16 -0.21
C LEU A 44 -16.05 0.29 -1.46
N LYS A 45 -14.80 -0.09 -1.71
CA LYS A 45 -14.43 -0.97 -2.84
C LYS A 45 -14.81 -2.43 -2.65
N ILE A 46 -15.08 -2.87 -1.42
CA ILE A 46 -15.37 -4.28 -1.12
C ILE A 46 -16.83 -4.63 -1.43
N SER A 47 -17.71 -3.63 -1.53
CA SER A 47 -19.15 -3.81 -1.74
C SER A 47 -19.61 -3.76 -3.20
N SER A 48 -18.72 -3.92 -4.19
CA SER A 48 -19.06 -3.89 -5.63
C SER A 48 -18.59 -5.13 -6.37
#